data_AF-A0A8J7XUN9-F1
#
_entry.id   AF-A0A8J7XUN9-F1
#
_cell.length_a   1.000
_cell.length_b   1.000
_cell.length_c   1.000
_cell.angle_alpha   90.00
_cell.angle_beta   90.00
_cell.angle_gamma   90.00
#
_symmetry.space_group_name_H-M   'P 1'
#
loop_
_entity.id
_entity.type
_entity.pdbx_description
1 polymer ?
#
loop_
_entity_poly.entity_id
_entity_poly.type
_entity_poly.pdbx_seq_one_letter_code
_entity_poly.pdbx_strand_id
1 'polypeptide(L)'
;MPQEVREKIDEAIARHMTIIVGEAPGSCRLYQDYLQSKGYADVIVGHARSMRYNAGNWKTVQYGDNYKERERNMIEDANSALIIWANRSGVIAENLELLKRRGIPTFLYECETKTGSAKASWLDPKRIYDSYYYMKEYWRKQKQ
;
A
#
# COMPACT_ATOMS: atom_id res chain seq x y z
N MET A 1 -8.09 -0.21 13.48
CA MET A 1 -7.81 0.53 12.22
C MET A 1 -8.22 1.99 12.39
N PRO A 2 -7.44 2.98 11.90
CA PRO A 2 -7.80 4.39 11.95
C PRO A 2 -9.15 4.68 11.27
N GLN A 3 -9.85 5.74 11.68
CA GLN A 3 -11.18 6.06 11.15
C GLN A 3 -11.11 6.49 9.67
N GLU A 4 -10.18 7.36 9.33
CA GLU A 4 -9.99 7.92 7.98
C GLU A 4 -9.65 6.82 6.95
N VAL A 5 -8.91 5.80 7.40
CA VAL A 5 -8.62 4.61 6.59
C VAL A 5 -9.87 3.77 6.37
N ARG A 6 -10.70 3.59 7.42
CA ARG A 6 -11.96 2.85 7.32
C ARG A 6 -12.92 3.52 6.35
N GLU A 7 -13.08 4.84 6.44
CA GLU A 7 -13.93 5.62 5.55
C GLU A 7 -13.51 5.45 4.08
N LYS A 8 -12.21 5.47 3.79
CA LYS A 8 -11.70 5.25 2.42
C LYS A 8 -11.94 3.83 1.91
N ILE A 9 -11.87 2.83 2.78
CA ILE A 9 -12.21 1.45 2.41
C ILE A 9 -13.72 1.34 2.17
N ASP A 10 -14.54 1.93 3.03
CA ASP A 10 -16.00 1.92 2.90
C ASP A 10 -16.45 2.63 1.60
N GLU A 11 -15.78 3.73 1.21
CA GLU A 11 -15.98 4.38 -0.09
C GLU A 11 -15.64 3.45 -1.27
N ALA A 12 -14.54 2.69 -1.19
CA ALA A 12 -14.15 1.74 -2.24
C ALA A 12 -15.14 0.58 -2.34
N ILE A 13 -15.60 0.05 -1.20
CA ILE A 13 -16.62 -0.99 -1.12
C ILE A 13 -17.94 -0.50 -1.74
N ALA A 14 -18.40 0.70 -1.39
CA ALA A 14 -19.63 1.28 -1.91
C ALA A 14 -19.58 1.51 -3.44
N ARG A 15 -18.39 1.66 -4.00
CA ARG A 15 -18.14 1.78 -5.44
C ARG A 15 -17.90 0.43 -6.14
N HIS A 16 -18.01 -0.68 -5.42
CA HIS A 16 -17.74 -2.03 -5.92
C HIS A 16 -16.34 -2.16 -6.55
N MET A 17 -15.35 -1.49 -5.97
CA MET A 17 -13.98 -1.54 -6.46
C MET A 17 -13.30 -2.85 -6.06
N THR A 18 -12.61 -3.51 -6.98
CA THR A 18 -11.72 -4.61 -6.61
C THR A 18 -10.56 -4.10 -5.75
N ILE A 19 -10.37 -4.68 -4.56
CA ILE A 19 -9.32 -4.28 -3.62
C ILE A 19 -8.16 -5.27 -3.68
N ILE A 20 -6.97 -4.78 -4.06
CA ILE A 20 -5.73 -5.56 -4.04
C ILE A 20 -5.02 -5.30 -2.70
N VAL A 21 -4.72 -6.36 -1.96
CA VAL A 21 -4.05 -6.28 -0.65
C VAL A 21 -2.93 -7.30 -0.54
N GLY A 22 -1.83 -6.95 0.13
CA GLY A 22 -0.71 -7.87 0.32
C GLY A 22 -1.00 -8.94 1.38
N GLU A 23 -0.27 -10.05 1.31
CA GLU A 23 -0.35 -11.14 2.30
C GLU A 23 0.51 -10.94 3.56
N ALA A 24 1.26 -9.84 3.66
CA ALA A 24 2.23 -9.63 4.74
C ALA A 24 1.60 -9.36 6.11
N PRO A 25 2.31 -9.59 7.23
CA PRO A 25 1.92 -9.08 8.54
C PRO A 25 1.88 -7.54 8.58
N GLY A 26 1.22 -6.97 9.59
CA GLY A 26 1.15 -5.53 9.81
C GLY A 26 -0.07 -4.87 9.17
N SER A 27 0.13 -3.81 8.38
CA SER A 27 -0.97 -3.05 7.75
C SER A 27 -1.84 -3.91 6.83
N CYS A 28 -1.22 -4.83 6.08
CA CYS A 28 -1.92 -5.80 5.24
C CYS A 28 -2.93 -6.65 6.03
N ARG A 29 -2.54 -7.17 7.21
CA ARG A 29 -3.46 -7.88 8.10
C ARG A 29 -4.60 -6.99 8.58
N LEU A 30 -4.32 -5.76 8.98
CA LEU A 30 -5.36 -4.81 9.39
C LEU A 30 -6.39 -4.59 8.27
N TYR A 31 -5.94 -4.40 7.02
CA TYR A 31 -6.83 -4.26 5.87
C TYR A 31 -7.68 -5.51 5.65
N GLN A 32 -7.06 -6.67 5.62
CA GLN A 32 -7.74 -7.94 5.42
C GLN A 32 -8.78 -8.22 6.53
N ASP A 33 -8.41 -8.08 7.82
CA ASP A 33 -9.33 -8.28 8.94
C ASP A 33 -10.57 -7.38 8.81
N TYR A 34 -10.38 -6.12 8.41
CA TYR A 34 -11.49 -5.18 8.24
C TYR A 34 -12.38 -5.54 7.05
N LEU A 35 -11.80 -5.86 5.89
CA LEU A 35 -12.55 -6.29 4.71
C LEU A 35 -13.34 -7.58 4.96
N GLN A 36 -12.74 -8.53 5.70
CA GLN A 36 -13.43 -9.74 6.13
C GLN A 36 -14.59 -9.42 7.06
N SER A 37 -14.40 -8.53 8.04
CA SER A 37 -15.48 -8.13 8.96
C SER A 37 -16.66 -7.44 8.26
N LYS A 38 -16.42 -6.85 7.08
CA LYS A 38 -17.45 -6.26 6.21
C LYS A 38 -18.11 -7.28 5.28
N GLY A 39 -17.60 -8.51 5.24
CA GLY A 39 -18.04 -9.54 4.30
C GLY A 39 -17.76 -9.18 2.84
N TYR A 40 -16.77 -8.32 2.56
CA TYR A 40 -16.50 -7.87 1.21
C TYR A 40 -15.78 -8.96 0.41
N ALA A 41 -16.33 -9.33 -0.75
CA ALA A 41 -15.86 -10.47 -1.53
C ALA A 41 -14.87 -10.10 -2.65
N ASP A 42 -14.96 -8.88 -3.21
CA ASP A 42 -14.15 -8.45 -4.35
C ASP A 42 -12.74 -8.00 -3.93
N VAL A 43 -12.00 -8.94 -3.34
CA VAL A 43 -10.64 -8.74 -2.83
C VAL A 43 -9.70 -9.69 -3.55
N ILE A 44 -8.50 -9.21 -3.87
CA ILE A 44 -7.40 -10.01 -4.40
C ILE A 44 -6.23 -9.93 -3.42
N VAL A 45 -5.79 -11.08 -2.92
CA VAL A 45 -4.60 -11.16 -2.07
C VAL A 45 -3.36 -11.38 -2.93
N GLY A 46 -2.53 -10.34 -3.03
CA GLY A 46 -1.27 -10.35 -3.73
C GLY A 46 -0.16 -10.99 -2.91
N HIS A 47 0.51 -12.00 -3.46
CA HIS A 47 1.64 -12.70 -2.82
C HIS A 47 2.90 -12.73 -3.69
N ALA A 48 4.03 -12.99 -3.03
CA ALA A 48 5.27 -13.34 -3.71
C ALA A 48 5.32 -14.87 -3.87
N ARG A 49 6.34 -15.55 -3.33
CA ARG A 49 6.48 -17.02 -3.45
C ARG A 49 5.46 -17.84 -2.68
N SER A 50 5.14 -17.43 -1.45
CA SER A 50 4.24 -18.16 -0.57
C SER A 50 3.22 -17.23 0.05
N MET A 51 2.06 -17.80 0.34
CA MET A 51 0.96 -17.09 1.00
C MET A 51 1.11 -17.25 2.51
N ARG A 52 1.29 -16.13 3.23
CA ARG A 52 1.34 -16.16 4.70
C ARG A 52 -0.01 -15.86 5.35
N TYR A 53 -0.84 -15.04 4.70
CA TYR A 53 -2.10 -14.61 5.28
C TYR A 53 -3.17 -14.26 4.23
N ASN A 54 -4.36 -14.86 4.37
CA ASN A 54 -5.57 -14.60 3.60
C ASN A 54 -6.79 -14.75 4.52
N ALA A 55 -7.27 -13.63 5.07
CA ALA A 55 -8.32 -13.65 6.10
C ALA A 55 -9.65 -14.19 5.55
N GLY A 56 -10.09 -13.69 4.39
CA GLY A 56 -11.40 -14.00 3.80
C GLY A 56 -11.41 -15.15 2.81
N ASN A 57 -10.31 -15.91 2.67
CA ASN A 57 -10.17 -16.96 1.66
C ASN A 57 -10.45 -16.45 0.23
N TRP A 58 -10.02 -15.22 -0.06
CA TRP A 58 -10.25 -14.56 -1.35
C TRP A 58 -9.35 -15.11 -2.45
N LYS A 59 -9.65 -14.71 -3.69
CA LYS A 59 -8.78 -14.97 -4.86
C LYS A 59 -7.38 -14.43 -4.60
N THR A 60 -6.37 -15.16 -5.07
CA THR A 60 -4.97 -14.79 -4.90
C THR A 60 -4.24 -14.68 -6.22
N VAL A 61 -3.25 -13.79 -6.29
CA VAL A 61 -2.41 -13.57 -7.46
C VAL A 61 -0.94 -13.46 -7.02
N GLN A 62 -0.06 -14.19 -7.71
CA GLN A 62 1.38 -14.04 -7.54
C GLN A 62 1.86 -12.82 -8.34
N TYR A 63 2.27 -11.76 -7.63
CA TYR A 63 2.77 -10.53 -8.25
C TYR A 63 4.30 -10.50 -8.38
N GLY A 64 5.03 -11.52 -7.93
CA GLY A 64 6.48 -11.58 -8.15
C GLY A 64 7.17 -12.71 -7.38
N ASP A 65 8.49 -12.80 -7.54
CA ASP A 65 9.30 -13.84 -6.89
C ASP A 65 9.91 -13.38 -5.57
N ASN A 66 9.80 -12.08 -5.27
CA ASN A 66 10.24 -11.47 -4.03
C ASN A 66 9.30 -10.33 -3.61
N TYR A 67 9.46 -9.83 -2.37
CA TYR A 67 8.58 -8.80 -1.82
C TYR A 67 8.62 -7.47 -2.58
N LYS A 68 9.78 -7.10 -3.14
CA LYS A 68 9.94 -5.84 -3.89
C LYS A 68 9.20 -5.90 -5.23
N GLU A 69 9.32 -7.00 -5.95
CA GLU A 69 8.57 -7.21 -7.20
C GLU A 69 7.08 -7.28 -6.94
N ARG A 70 6.65 -8.03 -5.92
CA ARG A 70 5.25 -8.10 -5.51
C ARG A 70 4.66 -6.70 -5.30
N GLU A 71 5.30 -5.88 -4.47
CA GLU A 71 4.79 -4.52 -4.18
C GLU A 71 4.77 -3.63 -5.41
N ARG A 72 5.81 -3.68 -6.24
CA ARG A 72 5.87 -2.91 -7.49
C ARG A 72 4.73 -3.31 -8.44
N ASN A 73 4.55 -4.60 -8.67
CA ASN A 73 3.58 -5.09 -9.64
C ASN A 73 2.13 -4.90 -9.14
N MET A 74 1.90 -4.96 -7.82
CA MET A 74 0.62 -4.55 -7.22
C MET A 74 0.34 -3.06 -7.43
N ILE A 75 1.36 -2.19 -7.31
CA ILE A 75 1.22 -0.75 -7.59
C ILE A 75 0.92 -0.52 -9.07
N GLU A 76 1.54 -1.28 -9.97
CA GLU A 76 1.34 -1.16 -11.42
C GLU A 76 -0.06 -1.61 -11.88
N ASP A 77 -0.69 -2.52 -11.14
CA ASP A 77 -2.06 -3.00 -11.40
C ASP A 77 -3.15 -2.11 -10.76
N ALA A 78 -2.76 -1.14 -9.93
CA ALA A 78 -3.70 -0.31 -9.18
C ALA A 78 -4.01 1.01 -9.90
N ASN A 79 -5.29 1.42 -9.88
CA ASN A 79 -5.71 2.75 -10.36
C ASN A 79 -5.74 3.81 -9.24
N SER A 80 -5.73 3.40 -7.98
CA SER A 80 -5.66 4.25 -6.79
C SER A 80 -5.07 3.46 -5.64
N ALA A 81 -4.48 4.14 -4.65
CA ALA A 81 -3.84 3.48 -3.51
C ALA A 81 -4.28 4.07 -2.16
N LEU A 82 -4.32 3.21 -1.15
CA LEU A 82 -4.52 3.57 0.26
C LEU A 82 -3.34 3.02 1.06
N ILE A 83 -2.54 3.90 1.66
CA ILE A 83 -1.29 3.52 2.33
C ILE A 83 -1.29 3.99 3.78
N ILE A 84 -1.02 3.07 4.71
CA ILE A 84 -0.62 3.41 6.08
C ILE A 84 0.90 3.46 6.13
N TRP A 85 1.45 4.63 6.47
CA TRP A 85 2.89 4.83 6.64
C TRP A 85 3.22 5.10 8.10
N ALA A 86 3.61 4.02 8.79
CA ALA A 86 4.01 4.07 10.20
C ALA A 86 5.52 4.33 10.34
N ASN A 87 5.88 5.20 11.30
CA ASN A 87 7.26 5.45 11.76
C ASN A 87 8.25 5.73 10.64
N ARG A 88 7.77 6.39 9.57
CA ARG A 88 8.57 6.75 8.40
C ARG A 88 9.36 5.58 7.78
N SER A 89 8.77 4.38 7.74
CA SER A 89 9.38 3.18 7.15
C SER A 89 9.96 3.45 5.75
N GLY A 90 11.25 3.17 5.56
CA GLY A 90 11.96 3.41 4.30
C GLY A 90 11.46 2.56 3.13
N VAL A 91 10.94 1.35 3.39
CA VAL A 91 10.34 0.50 2.35
C VAL A 91 9.07 1.14 1.80
N ILE A 92 8.20 1.62 2.68
CA ILE A 92 6.98 2.33 2.27
C ILE A 92 7.34 3.65 1.60
N ALA A 93 8.36 4.38 2.09
CA ALA A 93 8.82 5.61 1.46
C ALA A 93 9.21 5.42 -0.01
N GLU A 94 9.92 4.33 -0.34
CA GLU A 94 10.25 3.99 -1.73
C GLU A 94 9.00 3.71 -2.58
N ASN A 95 8.01 3.03 -2.01
CA ASN A 95 6.73 2.76 -2.68
C ASN A 95 5.91 4.06 -2.89
N LEU A 96 5.95 5.00 -1.95
CA LEU A 96 5.32 6.32 -2.09
C LEU A 96 5.94 7.09 -3.26
N GLU A 97 7.27 7.04 -3.41
CA GLU A 97 7.96 7.64 -4.56
C GLU A 97 7.61 6.97 -5.89
N LEU A 98 7.35 5.65 -5.89
CA LEU A 98 6.86 4.95 -7.07
C LEU A 98 5.44 5.37 -7.43
N LEU A 99 4.51 5.37 -6.47
CA LEU A 99 3.13 5.82 -6.63
C LEU A 99 3.07 7.25 -7.18
N LYS A 100 3.90 8.14 -6.63
CA LYS A 100 4.05 9.53 -7.07
C LYS A 100 4.50 9.62 -8.53
N ARG A 101 5.56 8.90 -8.91
CA ARG A 101 6.08 8.90 -10.29
C ARG A 101 5.10 8.34 -11.31
N ARG A 102 4.25 7.39 -10.89
CA ARG A 102 3.19 6.81 -11.73
C ARG A 102 1.94 7.70 -11.80
N GLY A 103 1.85 8.74 -10.97
CA GLY A 103 0.67 9.60 -10.91
C GLY A 103 -0.57 8.91 -10.34
N ILE A 104 -0.39 7.85 -9.54
CA ILE A 104 -1.50 7.08 -8.96
C ILE A 104 -2.10 7.88 -7.79
N PRO A 105 -3.40 8.24 -7.83
CA PRO A 105 -4.07 8.88 -6.71
C PRO A 105 -3.93 8.05 -5.44
N THR A 106 -3.25 8.60 -4.43
CA THR A 106 -2.87 7.86 -3.23
C THR A 106 -3.36 8.59 -1.99
N PHE A 107 -4.22 7.96 -1.21
CA PHE A 107 -4.56 8.41 0.13
C PHE A 107 -3.53 7.86 1.13
N LEU A 108 -2.93 8.77 1.90
CA LEU A 108 -1.84 8.46 2.82
C LEU A 108 -2.28 8.75 4.26
N TYR A 109 -2.19 7.72 5.10
CA TYR A 109 -2.31 7.85 6.55
C TYR A 109 -0.93 7.70 7.17
N GLU A 110 -0.35 8.82 7.62
CA GLU A 110 0.93 8.87 8.31
C GLU A 110 0.71 8.74 9.81
N CYS A 111 1.47 7.88 10.48
CA CYS A 111 1.43 7.80 11.94
C CYS A 111 2.81 7.57 12.55
N GLU A 112 3.03 8.18 13.71
CA GLU A 112 4.25 8.02 14.51
C GLU A 112 3.86 7.42 15.86
N THR A 113 4.27 6.19 16.10
CA THR A 113 3.85 5.44 17.29
C THR A 113 4.47 5.97 18.58
N LYS A 114 5.62 6.66 18.49
CA LYS A 114 6.32 7.22 19.65
C LYS A 114 5.65 8.49 20.19
N THR A 115 5.17 9.34 19.30
CA THR A 115 4.55 10.63 19.66
C THR A 115 3.02 10.55 19.68
N GLY A 116 2.45 9.48 19.13
CA GLY A 116 1.00 9.33 18.96
C GLY A 116 0.42 10.26 17.87
N SER A 117 1.26 10.98 17.12
CA SER A 117 0.78 11.88 16.08
C SER A 117 0.40 11.12 14.83
N ALA A 118 -0.75 11.49 14.24
CA ALA A 118 -1.21 10.93 12.98
C ALA A 118 -1.75 12.04 12.07
N LYS A 119 -1.68 11.81 10.76
CA LYS A 119 -2.20 12.71 9.74
C LYS A 119 -2.71 11.89 8.55
N ALA A 120 -3.92 12.17 8.11
CA ALA A 120 -4.48 11.64 6.88
C ALA A 120 -4.52 12.73 5.81
N SER A 121 -3.99 12.44 4.61
CA SER A 121 -4.03 13.37 3.47
C SER A 121 -3.80 12.65 2.16
N TRP A 122 -4.07 13.31 1.03
CA TRP A 122 -3.58 12.85 -0.27
C TRP A 122 -2.05 12.94 -0.35
N LEU A 123 -1.44 12.02 -1.10
CA LEU A 123 -0.01 12.01 -1.37
C LEU A 123 0.40 13.32 -2.04
N ASP A 124 1.38 14.01 -1.45
CA ASP A 124 1.85 15.29 -1.95
C ASP A 124 2.88 15.06 -3.08
N PRO A 125 2.59 15.49 -4.32
CA PRO A 125 3.50 15.28 -5.45
C PRO A 125 4.82 16.06 -5.31
N LYS A 126 4.88 17.09 -4.47
CA LYS A 126 6.07 17.93 -4.26
C LYS A 126 6.93 17.46 -3.08
N ARG A 127 6.38 16.68 -2.15
CA ARG A 127 7.12 16.14 -1.01
C ARG A 127 8.05 15.01 -1.43
N ILE A 128 9.22 14.97 -0.81
CA ILE A 128 10.14 13.83 -0.86
C ILE A 128 9.89 13.00 0.40
N TYR A 129 9.56 11.73 0.18
CA TYR A 129 9.24 10.75 1.21
C TYR A 129 10.45 9.87 1.53
N ASP A 130 11.21 9.47 0.51
CA ASP A 130 12.45 8.72 0.67
C ASP A 130 13.65 9.67 0.79
N SER A 131 14.29 9.71 1.95
CA SER A 131 15.50 10.53 2.19
C SER A 131 16.65 10.20 1.24
N TYR A 132 16.66 8.98 0.67
CA TYR A 132 17.67 8.53 -0.28
C TYR A 132 17.23 8.67 -1.75
N TYR A 133 16.10 9.33 -2.01
CA TYR A 133 15.50 9.45 -3.34
C TYR A 133 16.51 9.92 -4.40
N TYR A 134 17.14 11.08 -4.20
CA TYR A 134 18.08 11.63 -5.19
C TYR A 134 19.30 10.75 -5.44
N MET A 135 19.83 10.13 -4.38
CA MET A 135 20.94 9.18 -4.51
C MET A 135 20.52 7.96 -5.35
N LYS A 136 19.34 7.39 -5.08
CA LYS A 136 18.82 6.24 -5.84
C LYS A 136 18.54 6.60 -7.30
N GLU A 137 17.99 7.78 -7.58
CA GLU A 137 17.73 8.25 -8.94
C GLU A 137 19.01 8.51 -9.73
N TYR A 138 20.05 9.04 -9.08
CA TYR A 138 21.38 9.18 -9.69
C TYR A 138 21.91 7.83 -10.16
N TRP A 139 21.90 6.81 -9.29
CA TRP A 139 22.36 5.46 -9.66
C TRP A 139 21.49 4.77 -10.71
N ARG A 140 20.18 5.08 -10.76
CA ARG A 140 19.26 4.57 -11.77
C ARG A 140 19.63 5.05 -13.18
N LYS A 141 19.98 6.34 -13.32
CA LYS A 141 20.39 6.94 -14.59
C LYS A 141 21.74 6.42 -15.09
N GLN A 142 22.63 6.02 -14.19
CA GLN A 142 23.95 5.45 -14.54
C GLN A 142 23.89 4.00 -15.03
N LYS A 143 22.75 3.31 -14.84
CA LYS A 143 22.55 1.90 -15.24
C LYS A 143 21.71 1.75 -16.52
N GLN A 144 21.29 2.85 -17.14
CA GLN A 144 20.65 2.89 -18.46
C GLN A 144 21.69 3.30 -19.50
#